data_AF-A0A7S6LWT4-F1
#
_entry.id   AF-A0A7S6LWT4-F1
#
_cell.length_a   1.000
_cell.length_b   1.000
_cell.length_c   1.000
_cell.angle_alpha   90.00
_cell.angle_beta   90.00
_cell.angle_gamma   90.00
#
_symmetry.space_group_name_H-M   'P 1'
#
loop_
_entity.id
_entity.type
_entity.pdbx_description
1 polymer ?
#
loop_
_entity_poly.entity_id
_entity_poly.type
_entity_poly.pdbx_seq_one_letter_code
_entity_poly.pdbx_strand_id
1 'polypeptide(L)' 'MVKADKLIEKLQQNQEGIDFNDFETLLSRLDWILDRQNGSHRIWISPKKSRLIIQPKGSKAKSYQIRQFLKIYSEEGR' A
#
# COMPACT_ATOMS: atom_id res chain seq x y z
N MET A 1 -6.12 -3.60 15.59
CA MET A 1 -4.75 -4.10 15.33
C MET A 1 -4.73 -5.39 14.52
N VAL A 2 -5.25 -6.52 15.01
CA VAL A 2 -5.12 -7.88 14.40
C VAL A 2 -5.32 -8.03 12.87
N LYS A 3 -6.17 -7.23 12.21
CA LYS A 3 -6.45 -7.39 10.76
C LYS A 3 -5.40 -6.76 9.84
N ALA A 4 -4.72 -5.69 10.27
CA ALA A 4 -3.70 -5.03 9.44
C ALA A 4 -2.39 -5.83 9.48
N ASP A 5 -1.99 -6.28 10.66
CA ASP A 5 -0.77 -7.06 10.89
C ASP A 5 -0.79 -8.38 10.10
N LYS A 6 -1.90 -9.13 10.17
CA LYS A 6 -2.10 -10.36 9.37
C LYS A 6 -2.08 -10.10 7.86
N LEU A 7 -2.53 -8.93 7.42
CA LEU A 7 -2.49 -8.59 6.01
C LEU A 7 -1.06 -8.24 5.58
N ILE A 8 -0.30 -7.51 6.40
CA ILE A 8 1.13 -7.24 6.17
C ILE A 8 1.93 -8.54 6.08
N GLU A 9 1.74 -9.47 7.02
CA GLU A 9 2.39 -10.79 6.98
C GLU A 9 2.08 -11.52 5.66
N LYS A 10 0.82 -11.48 5.23
CA LYS A 10 0.40 -12.04 3.94
C LYS A 10 1.08 -11.31 2.77
N LEU A 11 1.23 -9.99 2.81
CA LEU A 11 1.94 -9.21 1.78
C LEU A 11 3.42 -9.56 1.70
N GLN A 12 4.06 -9.79 2.85
CA GLN A 12 5.46 -10.20 2.92
C GLN A 12 5.68 -11.57 2.29
N GLN A 13 4.71 -12.48 2.44
CA GLN A 13 4.76 -13.83 1.86
C GLN A 13 4.31 -13.88 0.39
N ASN A 14 3.29 -13.10 0.02
CA ASN A 14 2.73 -13.06 -1.32
C ASN A 14 2.29 -11.65 -1.73
N GLN A 15 2.96 -11.11 -2.75
CA GLN A 15 2.78 -9.75 -3.24
C GLN A 15 1.87 -9.68 -4.49
N GLU A 16 1.23 -10.78 -4.87
CA GLU A 16 0.43 -10.89 -6.08
C GLU A 16 -1.08 -11.04 -5.77
N GLY A 17 -1.91 -10.66 -6.75
CA GLY A 17 -3.36 -10.93 -6.71
C GLY A 17 -4.15 -10.11 -5.70
N ILE A 18 -3.56 -9.06 -5.14
CA ILE A 18 -4.17 -8.22 -4.10
C ILE A 18 -5.17 -7.27 -4.71
N ASP A 19 -6.38 -7.23 -4.16
CA ASP A 19 -7.38 -6.28 -4.61
C ASP A 19 -6.94 -4.86 -4.31
N PHE A 20 -7.13 -3.98 -5.28
CA PHE A 20 -6.65 -2.62 -5.21
C PHE A 20 -7.28 -1.85 -4.04
N ASN A 21 -8.58 -2.06 -3.79
CA ASN A 21 -9.30 -1.44 -2.68
C ASN A 21 -8.84 -1.97 -1.32
N ASP A 22 -8.46 -3.25 -1.23
CA ASP A 22 -7.89 -3.82 -0.01
C ASP A 22 -6.52 -3.19 0.28
N PHE A 23 -5.74 -2.90 -0.77
CA PHE A 23 -4.47 -2.21 -0.63
C PHE A 23 -4.65 -0.76 -0.15
N GLU A 24 -5.61 0.00 -0.70
CA GLU A 24 -5.94 1.35 -0.20
C GLU A 24 -6.42 1.32 1.25
N THR A 25 -7.26 0.35 1.61
CA THR A 25 -7.76 0.17 2.97
C THR A 25 -6.60 -0.11 3.94
N LEU A 26 -5.61 -0.91 3.52
CA LEU A 26 -4.41 -1.15 4.30
C LEU A 26 -3.60 0.14 4.51
N LEU A 27 -3.34 0.90 3.44
CA LEU A 27 -2.59 2.16 3.52
C LEU A 27 -3.23 3.12 4.52
N SER A 28 -4.55 3.34 4.43
CA SER A 28 -5.28 4.20 5.36
C SER A 28 -5.22 3.71 6.81
N ARG A 29 -5.20 2.40 7.05
CA ARG A 29 -5.07 1.83 8.41
C ARG A 29 -3.67 1.93 8.98
N LEU A 30 -2.66 2.11 8.13
CA LEU A 30 -1.26 2.32 8.52
C LEU A 30 -0.90 3.80 8.54
N ASP A 31 -1.90 4.67 8.66
CA ASP A 31 -1.74 6.13 8.74
C ASP A 31 -1.08 6.75 7.49
N TRP A 32 -1.12 6.06 6.35
CA TRP A 32 -0.78 6.71 5.08
C TRP A 32 -1.92 7.65 4.68
N ILE A 33 -1.56 8.81 4.16
CA ILE A 33 -2.51 9.85 3.76
C ILE A 33 -2.59 9.88 2.23
N LEU A 34 -3.81 9.83 1.70
CA LEU A 34 -4.06 10.07 0.28
C LEU A 34 -3.90 11.57 0.02
N ASP A 35 -2.83 11.94 -0.68
CA ASP A 35 -2.46 13.34 -0.98
C ASP A 35 -3.11 13.85 -2.27
N ARG A 36 -3.13 13.02 -3.31
CA ARG A 36 -3.70 13.37 -4.61
C ARG A 36 -4.24 12.16 -5.34
N GLN A 37 -5.34 12.35 -6.06
CA GLN A 37 -5.86 11.41 -7.04
C GLN A 37 -6.04 12.10 -8.40
N ASN A 38 -5.53 11.48 -9.47
CA ASN A 38 -5.79 11.90 -10.85
C ASN A 38 -6.09 10.67 -11.72
N GLY A 39 -7.33 10.57 -12.19
CA GLY A 39 -7.83 9.35 -12.82
C GLY A 39 -7.66 8.14 -11.89
N SER A 40 -7.01 7.10 -12.38
CA SER A 40 -6.75 5.86 -11.64
C SER A 40 -5.50 5.92 -10.75
N HIS A 41 -4.65 6.93 -10.91
CA HIS A 41 -3.44 7.10 -10.12
C HIS A 41 -3.76 7.76 -8.78
N ARG A 42 -3.18 7.22 -7.72
CA ARG A 42 -3.23 7.77 -6.36
C ARG A 42 -1.82 8.00 -5.84
N ILE A 43 -1.64 9.12 -5.16
CA ILE A 43 -0.41 9.47 -4.45
C ILE A 43 -0.71 9.36 -2.96
N TRP A 44 -0.01 8.45 -2.28
CA TRP A 44 -0.07 8.25 -0.84
C TRP A 44 1.23 8.73 -0.20
N ILE A 45 1.10 9.33 0.98
CA ILE A 45 2.21 9.84 1.77
C ILE A 45 2.27 9.04 3.08
N SER A 46 3.41 8.44 3.38
CA SER A 46 3.63 7.71 4.61
C SER A 46 3.74 8.65 5.82
N PRO A 47 3.66 8.13 7.06
CA PRO A 47 3.88 8.94 8.25
C PRO A 47 5.25 9.62 8.33
N LYS A 48 6.31 9.01 7.77
CA LYS A 48 7.63 9.66 7.66
C LYS A 48 7.85 10.41 6.35
N LYS A 49 6.76 10.78 5.65
CA LYS A 49 6.75 11.65 4.45
C LYS A 49 7.34 11.04 3.18
N SER A 50 7.47 9.72 3.11
CA SER A 50 7.79 8.99 1.88
C SER A 50 6.59 8.95 0.95
N ARG A 51 6.83 9.05 -0.36
CA ARG A 51 5.77 9.05 -1.39
C ARG A 51 5.63 7.69 -2.06
N LEU A 52 4.40 7.19 -2.16
CA LEU A 52 4.03 6.00 -2.91
C LEU A 52 2.97 6.34 -3.96
N ILE A 53 3.24 5.97 -5.21
CA ILE A 53 2.30 6.15 -6.31
C ILE A 53 1.72 4.79 -6.67
N ILE A 54 0.40 4.66 -6.58
CA ILE A 54 -0.30 3.40 -6.87
C ILE A 54 -1.33 3.62 -7.98
N GLN A 55 -1.60 2.55 -8.74
CA GLN A 55 -2.66 2.54 -9.74
C GLN A 55 -3.15 1.09 -9.95
N PRO A 56 -4.44 0.87 -10.18
CA PRO A 56 -4.96 -0.47 -10.43
C PRO A 56 -4.48 -1.03 -11.77
N LYS A 57 -4.38 -2.37 -11.84
CA LYS A 57 -4.37 -3.18 -13.06
C LYS A 57 -5.62 -4.08 -13.01
N GLY A 58 -6.71 -3.65 -13.65
CA GLY A 58 -8.03 -4.26 -13.44
C GLY A 58 -8.50 -4.02 -12.00
N SER A 59 -8.94 -5.07 -11.30
CA SER A 59 -9.30 -4.98 -9.87
C SER A 59 -8.09 -5.07 -8.92
N LYS A 60 -6.87 -5.31 -9.44
CA LYS A 60 -5.71 -5.67 -8.63
C LYS A 60 -4.69 -4.55 -8.49
N ALA A 61 -4.01 -4.51 -7.35
CA ALA A 61 -2.78 -3.74 -7.18
C ALA A 61 -1.64 -4.38 -7.97
N LYS A 62 -0.73 -3.56 -8.48
CA LYS A 62 0.46 -4.06 -9.18
C LYS A 62 1.46 -4.55 -8.14
N SER A 63 2.02 -5.76 -8.33
CA SER A 63 2.94 -6.38 -7.36
C SER A 63 4.15 -5.51 -7.02
N TYR A 64 4.66 -4.71 -7.99
CA TYR A 64 5.76 -3.80 -7.72
C TYR A 64 5.40 -2.64 -6.78
N GLN A 65 4.13 -2.19 -6.78
CA GLN A 65 3.66 -1.13 -5.90
C GLN A 65 3.57 -1.62 -4.46
N ILE A 66 3.19 -2.89 -4.29
CA ILE A 66 3.24 -3.57 -2.99
C ILE A 66 4.68 -3.70 -2.51
N ARG A 67 5.63 -4.04 -3.39
CA ARG A 67 7.08 -4.03 -3.05
C ARG A 67 7.58 -2.65 -2.63
N GLN A 68 7.18 -1.59 -3.34
CA GLN A 68 7.55 -0.22 -2.99
C GLN A 68 6.99 0.16 -1.62
N PHE A 69 5.74 -0.17 -1.34
CA PHE A 69 5.13 0.00 -0.02
C PHE A 69 5.93 -0.73 1.07
N LEU A 70 6.19 -2.03 0.90
CA LEU A 70 6.92 -2.84 1.89
C LEU A 70 8.32 -2.30 2.15
N LYS A 71 9.01 -1.83 1.11
CA LYS A 71 10.33 -1.21 1.23
C LYS A 71 10.25 0.05 2.09
N ILE A 72 9.35 0.98 1.78
CA ILE A 72 9.16 2.21 2.56
C ILE A 72 8.77 1.86 4.00
N TYR A 73 7.83 0.93 4.18
CA TYR A 73 7.35 0.51 5.49
C TYR A 73 8.49 -0.04 6.37
N SER A 74 9.35 -0.88 5.79
CA SER A 74 10.54 -1.42 6.47
C SER A 74 11.60 -0.35 6.75
N GLU A 75 11.87 0.57 5.80
CA GLU A 75 12.81 1.69 5.99
C GLU A 75 12.35 2.65 7.10
N GLU A 76 11.04 2.76 7.31
CA GLU A 76 10.46 3.55 8.39
C GLU A 76 10.47 2.84 9.76
N GLY A 77 10.90 1.57 9.81
CA GLY A 77 10.97 0.77 11.03
C GLY A 77 9.59 0.41 11.59
N ARG A 78 8.63 0.12 10.71
CA ARG A 78 7.26 -0.26 11.06
C ARG A 78 6.96 -1.71 10.70
#